data_AF-A0A7J8JYL6-F1
#
_entry.id   AF-A0A7J8JYL6-F1
#
_cell.length_a   1.000
_cell.length_b   1.000
_cell.length_c   1.000
_cell.angle_alpha   90.00
_cell.angle_beta   90.00
_cell.angle_gamma   90.00
#
_symmetry.space_group_name_H-M   'P 1'
#
loop_
_entity.id
_entity.type
_entity.pdbx_description
1 polymer ?
#
loop_
_entity_poly.entity_id
_entity_poly.type
_entity_poly.pdbx_seq_one_letter_code
_entity_poly.pdbx_strand_id
1 'polypeptide(L)'
;MTNQGRGQTATEESSDLPVALLLAQHKDRSTQLEMQLEKPKPIKPVTFSTGIKMGQHISLAPIQKLEEALYEYQPLQVETCGPQVPEFEMLGRLGYLNHVRAASPQDLAGGYTSSLACHRALQDAFSGLFWQAS
;
A
#
# COMPACT_ATOMS: atom_id res chain seq x y z
N MET A 1 66.40 5.10 21.56
CA MET A 1 65.53 5.96 22.38
C MET A 1 64.20 5.24 22.51
N THR A 2 64.02 4.66 23.68
CA THR A 2 62.83 3.96 24.16
C THR A 2 61.69 4.96 24.33
N ASN A 3 60.48 4.61 23.90
CA ASN A 3 59.28 5.35 24.27
C ASN A 3 58.39 4.48 25.14
N GLN A 4 57.96 5.08 26.23
CA GLN A 4 57.34 4.49 27.41
C GLN A 4 56.04 5.24 27.68
N GLY A 5 54.99 4.50 28.04
CA GLY A 5 53.77 5.05 28.68
C GLY A 5 52.52 4.35 28.15
N ARG A 6 51.89 3.45 28.91
CA ARG A 6 50.96 3.64 30.06
C ARG A 6 49.49 3.70 29.61
N GLY A 7 48.65 2.94 30.33
CA GLY A 7 47.19 2.89 30.21
C GLY A 7 46.71 1.46 29.96
N GLN A 8 46.77 0.54 30.94
CA GLN A 8 45.75 0.39 31.99
C GLN A 8 44.33 0.56 31.42
N THR A 9 43.74 -0.50 30.88
CA THR A 9 42.28 -0.65 30.82
C THR A 9 41.88 -1.58 31.95
N ALA A 10 41.70 -1.00 33.13
CA ALA A 10 41.11 -1.67 34.28
C ALA A 10 39.62 -1.93 33.98
N THR A 11 39.25 -3.20 33.84
CA THR A 11 37.90 -3.65 34.17
C THR A 11 37.96 -4.20 35.59
N GLU A 12 38.07 -3.31 36.57
CA GLU A 12 37.77 -3.62 37.97
C GLU A 12 36.26 -3.44 38.15
N GLU A 13 35.50 -4.51 37.94
CA GLU A 13 34.12 -4.62 38.44
C GLU A 13 34.17 -5.63 39.60
N SER A 14 34.63 -5.12 40.75
CA SER A 14 34.47 -5.66 42.11
C SER A 14 35.06 -7.05 42.43
N SER A 15 36.36 -7.29 42.19
CA SER A 15 37.06 -8.40 42.85
C SER A 15 38.57 -8.20 42.94
N ASP A 16 39.14 -8.32 44.15
CA ASP A 16 40.59 -8.17 44.42
C ASP A 16 41.45 -9.37 43.96
N LEU A 17 40.89 -10.28 43.16
CA LEU A 17 41.59 -11.46 42.65
C LEU A 17 42.22 -11.19 41.28
N PRO A 18 43.40 -11.78 40.99
CA PRO A 18 44.02 -11.62 39.68
C PRO A 18 43.12 -12.19 38.58
N VAL A 19 42.93 -11.42 37.52
CA VAL A 19 42.03 -11.69 36.39
C VAL A 19 42.21 -13.10 35.80
N ALA A 20 43.44 -13.61 35.73
CA ALA A 20 43.74 -14.96 35.25
C ALA A 20 43.03 -16.06 36.07
N LEU A 21 42.89 -15.86 37.38
CA LEU A 21 42.27 -16.81 38.29
C LEU A 21 40.74 -16.75 38.18
N LEU A 22 40.17 -15.57 37.95
CA LEU A 22 38.76 -15.40 37.62
C LEU A 22 38.39 -16.10 36.31
N LEU A 23 39.22 -15.96 35.26
CA LEU A 23 39.01 -16.66 33.99
C LEU A 23 39.12 -18.19 34.15
N ALA A 24 40.07 -18.67 34.96
CA ALA A 24 40.19 -20.09 35.25
C ALA A 24 38.93 -20.61 35.97
N GLN A 25 38.49 -19.92 37.02
CA GLN A 25 37.27 -20.27 37.75
C GLN A 25 36.02 -20.23 36.85
N HIS A 26 35.92 -19.26 35.94
CA HIS A 26 34.78 -19.18 35.03
C HIS A 26 34.76 -20.35 34.02
N LYS A 27 35.94 -20.79 33.55
CA LYS A 27 36.05 -21.98 32.70
C LYS A 27 35.66 -23.24 33.45
N ASP A 28 36.19 -23.43 34.66
CA ASP A 28 35.90 -24.61 35.49
C ASP A 28 34.42 -24.66 35.92
N ARG A 29 33.82 -23.51 36.22
CA ARG A 29 32.38 -23.42 36.54
C ARG A 29 31.50 -23.70 35.32
N SER A 30 31.92 -23.28 34.13
CA SER A 30 31.18 -23.52 32.88
C SER A 30 31.22 -24.99 32.49
N THR A 31 32.39 -25.64 32.58
CA THR A 31 32.55 -27.07 32.28
C THR A 31 31.80 -27.94 33.30
N GLN A 32 31.82 -27.59 34.59
CA GLN A 32 31.05 -28.30 35.61
C GLN A 32 29.53 -28.16 35.39
N LEU A 33 29.06 -27.00 34.92
CA LEU A 33 27.65 -26.78 34.57
C LEU A 33 27.25 -27.56 33.32
N GLU A 34 28.13 -27.69 32.32
CA GLU A 34 27.90 -28.53 31.14
C GLU A 34 27.86 -30.02 31.51
N MET A 35 28.77 -30.49 32.37
CA MET A 35 28.80 -31.88 32.85
C MET A 35 27.58 -32.26 33.71
N GLN A 36 27.02 -31.32 34.47
CA GLN A 36 25.76 -31.53 35.20
C GLN A 36 24.52 -31.52 34.26
N LEU A 37 24.67 -31.03 33.03
CA LEU A 37 23.60 -30.98 32.01
C LEU A 37 23.56 -32.22 31.10
N GLU A 38 24.56 -33.09 31.14
CA GLU A 38 24.59 -34.39 30.47
C GLU A 38 23.76 -35.45 31.21
N LYS A 39 22.46 -35.20 31.36
CA LYS A 39 21.51 -36.32 31.25
C LYS A 39 21.29 -36.50 29.75
N PRO A 40 21.46 -37.69 29.15
CA PRO A 40 21.36 -37.86 27.70
C PRO A 40 19.96 -37.44 27.26
N LYS A 41 19.85 -36.20 26.77
CA LYS A 41 18.61 -35.68 26.21
C LYS A 41 18.57 -36.15 24.76
N PRO A 42 17.45 -36.73 24.30
CA PRO A 42 17.31 -37.12 22.91
C PRO A 42 17.60 -35.91 22.03
N ILE A 43 18.40 -36.11 20.98
CA ILE A 43 18.85 -35.08 20.05
C ILE A 43 17.60 -34.45 19.42
N LYS A 44 17.17 -33.29 19.93
CA LYS A 44 16.03 -32.58 19.36
C LYS A 44 16.54 -31.86 18.11
N PRO A 45 15.85 -31.97 16.97
CA PRO A 45 16.24 -31.24 15.77
C PRO A 45 16.26 -29.73 16.07
N VAL A 46 17.27 -29.04 15.55
CA VAL A 46 17.50 -27.60 15.75
C VAL A 46 16.26 -26.81 15.30
N THR A 47 15.62 -26.13 16.25
CA THR A 47 14.48 -25.25 16.00
C THR A 47 14.95 -23.80 16.03
N PHE A 48 14.65 -23.04 14.98
CA PHE A 48 14.82 -21.59 15.00
C PHE A 48 13.76 -20.96 15.93
N SER A 49 14.04 -19.76 16.45
CA SER A 49 13.19 -19.03 17.42
C SER A 49 11.75 -18.74 16.94
N THR A 50 11.48 -18.89 15.64
CA THR A 50 10.13 -18.85 15.06
C THR A 50 9.32 -20.15 15.23
N GLY A 51 9.89 -21.21 15.82
CA GLY A 51 9.23 -22.50 16.02
C GLY A 51 9.13 -23.39 14.77
N ILE A 52 9.65 -22.95 13.63
CA ILE A 52 9.66 -23.71 12.38
C ILE A 52 10.79 -24.73 12.45
N LYS A 53 10.43 -26.02 12.36
CA LYS A 53 11.41 -27.10 12.34
C LYS A 53 12.06 -27.16 10.96
N MET A 54 13.38 -27.20 10.93
CA MET A 54 14.14 -27.39 9.70
C MET A 54 13.77 -28.76 9.08
N GLY A 55 13.18 -28.75 7.88
CA GLY A 55 12.69 -29.97 7.20
C GLY A 55 11.17 -30.18 7.19
N GLN A 56 10.35 -29.26 7.72
CA GLN A 56 8.89 -29.34 7.55
C GLN A 56 8.45 -28.92 6.14
N HIS A 57 7.73 -29.81 5.46
CA HIS A 57 7.08 -29.53 4.18
C HIS A 57 5.96 -28.49 4.40
N ILE A 58 6.18 -27.26 3.93
CA ILE A 58 5.18 -26.20 3.94
C ILE A 58 4.14 -26.58 2.88
N SER A 59 2.89 -26.82 3.28
CA SER A 59 1.81 -27.07 2.31
C SER A 59 1.50 -25.77 1.57
N LEU A 60 2.09 -25.59 0.38
CA LEU A 60 1.75 -24.51 -0.56
C LEU A 60 0.45 -24.85 -1.28
N ALA A 61 -0.65 -24.99 -0.53
CA ALA A 61 -1.96 -25.20 -1.11
C ALA A 61 -2.20 -24.10 -2.18
N PRO A 62 -2.61 -24.46 -3.41
CA PRO A 62 -2.86 -23.49 -4.46
C PRO A 62 -3.80 -22.40 -3.94
N ILE A 63 -3.37 -21.14 -4.00
CA ILE A 63 -4.20 -20.00 -3.67
C ILE A 63 -5.42 -20.08 -4.59
N GLN A 64 -6.61 -20.25 -4.00
CA GLN A 64 -7.86 -20.17 -4.75
C GLN A 64 -7.90 -18.78 -5.38
N LYS A 65 -7.74 -18.73 -6.72
CA LYS A 65 -7.93 -17.49 -7.46
C LYS A 65 -9.41 -17.15 -7.31
N LEU A 66 -9.70 -16.10 -6.55
CA LEU A 66 -11.02 -15.49 -6.56
C LEU A 66 -11.21 -14.94 -7.97
N GLU A 67 -12.09 -15.57 -8.75
CA GLU A 67 -12.48 -15.07 -10.06
C GLU A 67 -13.50 -13.95 -9.83
N GLU A 68 -12.98 -12.74 -9.61
CA GLU A 68 -13.79 -11.54 -9.55
C GLU A 68 -14.21 -11.18 -10.98
N ALA A 69 -15.52 -11.09 -11.23
CA ALA A 69 -16.01 -10.61 -12.51
C ALA A 69 -15.55 -9.16 -12.73
N LEU A 70 -15.06 -8.86 -13.94
CA LEU A 70 -14.66 -7.50 -14.30
C LEU A 70 -15.89 -6.59 -14.31
N TYR A 71 -15.72 -5.36 -13.81
CA TYR A 71 -16.77 -4.35 -13.94
C TYR A 71 -16.98 -3.97 -15.40
N GLU A 72 -18.21 -4.12 -15.89
CA GLU A 72 -18.64 -3.63 -17.19
C GLU A 72 -19.33 -2.27 -17.05
N TYR A 73 -18.86 -1.26 -17.79
CA TYR A 73 -19.49 0.05 -17.78
C TYR A 73 -20.86 0.02 -18.46
N GLN A 74 -21.89 0.39 -17.72
CA GLN A 74 -23.23 0.62 -18.25
C GLN A 74 -23.52 2.13 -18.27
N PRO A 75 -23.80 2.73 -19.45
CA PRO A 75 -24.15 4.13 -19.55
C PRO A 75 -25.39 4.47 -18.72
N LEU A 76 -25.38 5.61 -18.05
CA LEU A 76 -26.55 6.11 -17.32
C LEU A 76 -27.67 6.43 -18.30
N GLN A 77 -28.82 5.79 -18.14
CA GLN A 77 -30.03 6.11 -18.88
C GLN A 77 -30.89 7.06 -18.02
N VAL A 78 -31.09 8.29 -18.49
CA VAL A 78 -31.91 9.31 -17.82
C VAL A 78 -33.13 9.60 -18.67
N GLU A 79 -34.32 9.50 -18.06
CA GLU A 79 -35.57 9.87 -18.70
C GLU A 79 -35.77 11.39 -18.63
N THR A 80 -35.87 12.03 -19.80
CA THR A 80 -35.96 13.50 -19.91
C THR A 80 -37.37 13.98 -20.32
N CYS A 81 -38.27 13.07 -20.72
CA CYS A 81 -39.66 13.37 -21.07
C CYS A 81 -39.81 14.54 -22.07
N GLY A 82 -39.04 14.52 -23.15
CA GLY A 82 -38.95 15.63 -24.10
C GLY A 82 -38.33 15.22 -25.44
N PRO A 83 -38.18 16.16 -26.41
CA PRO A 83 -37.52 15.87 -27.67
C PRO A 83 -36.03 15.56 -27.45
N GLN A 84 -35.46 14.80 -28.40
CA GLN A 84 -34.04 14.46 -28.38
C GLN A 84 -33.18 15.73 -28.55
N VAL A 85 -32.19 15.88 -27.69
CA VAL A 85 -31.24 16.98 -27.75
C VAL A 85 -30.18 16.65 -28.81
N PRO A 86 -29.77 17.60 -29.67
CA PRO A 86 -28.72 17.35 -30.65
C PRO A 86 -27.40 16.96 -29.97
N GLU A 87 -26.69 16.00 -30.58
CA GLU A 87 -25.38 15.57 -30.12
C GLU A 87 -24.40 16.73 -29.96
N PHE A 88 -23.51 16.60 -28.96
CA PHE A 88 -22.61 17.67 -28.54
C PHE A 88 -21.72 18.17 -29.70
N GLU A 89 -21.20 17.27 -30.52
CA GLU A 89 -20.32 17.57 -31.67
C GLU A 89 -21.09 18.22 -32.83
N MET A 90 -22.41 18.03 -32.91
CA MET A 90 -23.24 18.55 -33.99
C MET A 90 -23.63 20.01 -33.79
N LEU A 91 -23.56 20.54 -32.56
CA LEU A 91 -24.01 21.90 -32.22
C LEU A 91 -23.37 22.98 -33.08
N GLY A 92 -22.08 22.86 -33.39
CA GLY A 92 -21.37 23.80 -34.25
C GLY A 92 -21.84 23.74 -35.71
N ARG A 93 -22.07 22.52 -36.24
CA ARG A 93 -22.50 22.30 -37.64
C ARG A 93 -23.93 22.77 -37.87
N LEU A 94 -24.79 22.58 -36.88
CA LEU A 94 -26.20 23.01 -36.92
C LEU A 94 -26.36 24.52 -36.64
N GLY A 95 -25.27 25.24 -36.37
CA GLY A 95 -25.28 26.69 -36.18
C GLY A 95 -25.80 27.16 -34.83
N TYR A 96 -26.05 26.26 -33.86
CA TYR A 96 -26.50 26.65 -32.52
C TYR A 96 -25.50 27.57 -31.81
N LEU A 97 -24.20 27.39 -32.05
CA LEU A 97 -23.15 28.20 -31.43
C LEU A 97 -23.13 29.65 -31.94
N ASN A 98 -23.76 29.97 -33.08
CA ASN A 98 -23.82 31.34 -33.60
C ASN A 98 -24.60 32.30 -32.69
N HIS A 99 -25.44 31.75 -31.81
CA HIS A 99 -26.31 32.50 -30.89
C HIS A 99 -25.85 32.40 -29.43
N VAL A 100 -24.66 31.87 -29.20
CA VAL A 100 -24.06 31.72 -27.87
C VAL A 100 -22.75 32.51 -27.83
N ARG A 101 -22.49 33.17 -26.70
CA ARG A 101 -21.24 33.91 -26.49
C ARG A 101 -20.04 32.98 -26.69
N ALA A 102 -19.05 33.42 -27.47
CA ALA A 102 -17.77 32.74 -27.60
C ALA A 102 -17.03 32.65 -26.26
N ALA A 103 -16.42 31.50 -25.99
CA ALA A 103 -15.58 31.28 -24.83
C ALA A 103 -14.29 32.09 -24.93
N SER A 104 -13.92 32.79 -23.86
CA SER A 104 -12.62 33.48 -23.77
C SER A 104 -11.49 32.48 -23.51
N PRO A 105 -10.22 32.86 -23.72
CA PRO A 105 -9.07 32.01 -23.38
C PRO A 105 -9.06 31.56 -21.92
N GLN A 106 -9.50 32.43 -21.00
CA GLN A 106 -9.62 32.12 -19.57
C GLN A 106 -10.72 31.09 -19.31
N ASP A 107 -11.85 31.19 -20.01
CA ASP A 107 -12.94 30.23 -19.90
C ASP A 107 -12.49 28.84 -20.36
N LEU A 108 -11.82 28.77 -21.51
CA LEU A 108 -11.28 27.51 -22.04
C LEU A 108 -10.26 26.87 -21.10
N ALA A 109 -9.37 27.68 -20.51
CA ALA A 109 -8.41 27.22 -19.51
C ALA A 109 -9.08 26.66 -18.24
N GLY A 110 -10.28 27.14 -17.91
CA GLY A 110 -11.11 26.63 -16.82
C GLY A 110 -11.98 25.42 -17.20
N GLY A 111 -11.88 24.91 -18.42
CA GLY A 111 -12.68 23.79 -18.93
C GLY A 111 -14.07 24.18 -19.43
N TYR A 112 -14.37 25.48 -19.53
CA TYR A 112 -15.63 25.95 -20.11
C TYR A 112 -15.54 26.03 -21.64
N THR A 113 -16.60 25.60 -22.32
CA THR A 113 -16.77 25.79 -23.76
C THR A 113 -18.16 26.36 -24.07
N SER A 114 -18.30 27.14 -25.13
CA SER A 114 -19.61 27.64 -25.56
C SER A 114 -20.57 26.50 -25.92
N SER A 115 -20.05 25.38 -26.43
CA SER A 115 -20.84 24.17 -26.69
C SER A 115 -21.38 23.55 -25.41
N LEU A 116 -20.63 23.54 -24.31
CA LEU A 116 -21.13 23.09 -23.00
C LEU A 116 -22.34 23.90 -22.53
N ALA A 117 -22.24 25.23 -22.57
CA ALA A 117 -23.36 26.09 -22.18
C ALA A 117 -24.56 25.93 -23.12
N CYS A 118 -24.31 25.85 -24.43
CA CYS A 118 -25.34 25.66 -25.43
C CYS A 118 -26.09 24.33 -25.25
N HIS A 119 -25.34 23.23 -25.13
CA HIS A 119 -25.90 21.89 -24.92
C HIS A 119 -26.74 21.86 -23.66
N ARG A 120 -26.24 22.43 -22.56
CA ARG A 120 -26.98 22.48 -21.30
C ARG A 120 -28.29 23.24 -21.42
N ALA A 121 -28.27 24.40 -22.06
CA ALA A 121 -29.47 25.19 -22.27
C ALA A 121 -30.52 24.42 -23.10
N LEU A 122 -30.10 23.69 -24.13
CA LEU A 122 -30.99 22.84 -24.93
C LEU A 122 -31.56 21.67 -24.12
N GLN A 123 -30.72 20.97 -23.34
CA GLN A 123 -31.17 19.89 -22.46
C GLN A 123 -32.24 20.37 -21.48
N ASP A 124 -32.00 21.49 -20.81
CA ASP A 124 -32.95 22.03 -19.84
C ASP A 124 -34.24 22.50 -20.54
N ALA A 125 -34.14 23.15 -21.69
CA ALA A 125 -35.30 23.64 -22.46
C ALA A 125 -36.17 22.53 -23.04
N PHE A 126 -35.57 21.38 -23.41
CA PHE A 126 -36.28 20.25 -23.97
C PHE A 126 -36.81 19.30 -22.89
N SER A 127 -36.26 19.35 -21.68
CA SER A 127 -36.70 18.51 -20.58
C SER A 127 -38.17 18.77 -20.19
N GLY A 128 -38.91 17.70 -19.94
CA GLY A 128 -40.27 17.75 -19.40
C GLY A 128 -41.37 18.23 -20.35
N LEU A 129 -41.08 18.57 -21.61
CA LEU A 129 -42.09 19.08 -22.55
C LEU A 129 -43.21 18.07 -22.88
N PHE A 130 -42.92 16.77 -22.76
CA PHE A 130 -43.91 15.70 -22.99
C PHE A 130 -44.45 15.11 -21.69
N TRP A 131 -44.04 15.65 -20.54
CA TRP A 131 -44.55 15.21 -19.25
C TRP A 131 -46.02 15.62 -19.12
N GLN A 132 -46.87 14.66 -18.80
CA GLN A 132 -48.26 14.88 -18.44
C GLN A 132 -48.48 14.33 -17.04
N ALA A 133 -48.97 15.17 -16.12
CA ALA A 133 -49.37 14.71 -14.80
C ALA A 133 -50.65 13.87 -14.95
N SER A 134 -50.57 12.59 -14.57
CA SER A 134 -51.73 11.70 -14.47
C SER A 134 -52.55 11.98 -13.21
#